data_AF-A0A2S0UB67-F1
#
_entry.id   AF-A0A2S0UB67-F1
#
_cell.length_a   1.000
_cell.length_b   1.000
_cell.length_c   1.000
_cell.angle_alpha   90.00
_cell.angle_beta   90.00
_cell.angle_gamma   90.00
#
_symmetry.space_group_name_H-M   'P 1'
#
loop_
_entity.id
_entity.type
_entity.pdbx_description
1 polymer ?
#
loop_
_entity_poly.entity_id
_entity_poly.type
_entity_poly.pdbx_seq_one_letter_code
_entity_poly.pdbx_strand_id
1 'polypeptide(L)'
;MLQQTEQLIQLLSNQIRTPAAILESYCRVIALYGGQEDAAALFELFCNQPEDYRYTMLLGPVMRCGDLELAEEMDHRCFEQNKLKPNMPSEILHVLGYMGYEKYTDYMMNCVETDDWHLSKDACLGLMHLPISKQHQERLRNELEKAYGQPLFSEFLPALCCKFSGPDIVPRLVAWGDEASTDCNAGLLLGIAAYGEDQRDCMKQILWNPGWELYSTGTGSHWWAYIAMQMVKLTFHELISDVKEATPLELENRDLEERAELIEHQLWVLHDLLELRLSQPLCPLRFVPETHEKLSDLYTQLFAWSTEHQDDSITGRIGHYFGVDHPLADKYLRLATRMEEGIFRELEHGAWTDCKDKLSSPNELQI
;
A
#
# COMPACT_ATOMS: atom_id res chain seq x y z
N MET A 1 -12.36 17.21 17.56
CA MET A 1 -11.05 16.52 17.62
C MET A 1 -11.17 15.24 18.44
N LEU A 2 -10.48 14.16 18.05
CA LEU A 2 -10.43 12.89 18.76
C LEU A 2 -9.58 12.94 20.03
N GLN A 3 -9.95 12.14 21.04
CA GLN A 3 -9.14 11.96 22.24
C GLN A 3 -7.74 11.40 21.91
N GLN A 4 -7.64 10.53 20.91
CA GLN A 4 -6.38 9.95 20.44
C GLN A 4 -5.43 11.01 19.89
N THR A 5 -5.96 12.03 19.21
CA THR A 5 -5.19 13.17 18.72
C THR A 5 -4.63 13.99 19.88
N GLU A 6 -5.45 14.31 20.87
CA GLU A 6 -5.01 15.02 22.08
C GLU A 6 -3.90 14.28 22.82
N GLN A 7 -4.05 12.96 22.99
CA GLN A 7 -3.04 12.12 23.63
C GLN A 7 -1.73 12.08 22.84
N LEU A 8 -1.80 11.95 21.51
CA LEU A 8 -0.62 11.98 20.65
C LEU A 8 0.12 13.32 20.75
N ILE A 9 -0.63 14.43 20.74
CA ILE A 9 -0.06 15.77 20.92
C ILE A 9 0.65 15.89 22.27
N GLN A 10 0.04 15.40 23.36
CA GLN A 10 0.66 15.41 24.69
C GLN A 10 1.93 14.56 24.75
N LEU A 11 1.92 13.37 24.15
CA LEU A 11 3.07 12.47 24.12
C LEU A 11 4.29 13.13 23.44
N LEU A 12 4.06 13.75 22.28
CA LEU A 12 5.12 14.41 21.51
C LEU A 12 5.55 15.74 22.14
N SER A 13 4.61 16.56 22.63
CA SER A 13 4.93 17.85 23.26
C SER A 13 5.73 17.70 24.55
N ASN A 14 5.49 16.63 25.31
CA ASN A 14 6.26 16.32 26.52
C ASN A 14 7.60 15.63 26.23
N GLN A 15 7.98 15.50 24.95
CA GLN A 15 9.21 14.83 24.49
C GLN A 15 9.38 13.42 25.08
N ILE A 16 8.27 12.72 25.33
CA ILE A 16 8.31 11.36 25.83
C ILE A 16 8.87 10.48 24.72
N ARG A 17 9.86 9.64 25.05
CA ARG A 17 10.45 8.70 24.10
C ARG A 17 9.45 7.58 23.81
N THR A 18 8.58 7.82 22.84
CA THR A 18 7.55 6.89 22.41
C THR A 18 8.07 6.02 21.25
N PRO A 19 7.96 4.68 21.33
CA PRO A 19 8.26 3.79 20.22
C PRO A 19 7.48 4.13 18.94
N ALA A 20 8.13 4.01 17.78
CA ALA A 20 7.53 4.34 16.48
C ALA A 20 6.21 3.58 16.22
N ALA A 21 6.13 2.29 16.59
CA ALA A 21 4.92 1.49 16.44
C ALA A 21 3.70 2.06 17.21
N ILE A 22 3.93 2.68 18.38
CA ILE A 22 2.86 3.33 19.14
C ILE A 22 2.42 4.61 18.42
N LEU A 23 3.38 5.43 17.95
CA LEU A 23 3.07 6.64 17.18
C LEU A 23 2.31 6.31 15.89
N GLU A 24 2.74 5.27 15.17
CA GLU A 24 2.08 4.80 13.96
C GLU A 24 0.63 4.36 14.23
N SER A 25 0.41 3.65 15.35
CA SER A 25 -0.93 3.23 15.77
C SER A 25 -1.86 4.42 16.01
N TYR A 26 -1.38 5.47 16.70
CA TYR A 26 -2.13 6.71 16.87
C TYR A 26 -2.42 7.39 15.53
N CYS A 27 -1.38 7.61 14.71
CA CYS A 27 -1.50 8.25 13.40
C CYS A 27 -2.52 7.53 12.52
N ARG A 28 -2.52 6.19 12.55
CA ARG A 28 -3.45 5.38 11.78
C ARG A 28 -4.89 5.52 12.26
N VAL A 29 -5.14 5.41 13.57
CA VAL A 29 -6.49 5.60 14.12
C VAL A 29 -7.03 6.98 13.75
N ILE A 30 -6.20 8.02 13.87
CA ILE A 30 -6.59 9.38 13.49
C ILE A 30 -6.85 9.48 11.99
N ALA A 31 -6.04 8.85 11.15
CA ALA A 31 -6.23 8.90 9.71
C ALA A 31 -7.49 8.15 9.22
N LEU A 32 -7.98 7.19 9.99
CA LEU A 32 -9.21 6.42 9.69
C LEU A 32 -10.47 7.09 10.25
N TYR A 33 -10.39 7.73 11.42
CA TYR A 33 -11.57 8.18 12.17
C TYR A 33 -11.57 9.67 12.52
N GLY A 34 -10.48 10.37 12.26
CA GLY A 34 -10.32 11.80 12.54
C GLY A 34 -10.96 12.69 11.50
N GLY A 35 -10.98 13.99 11.77
CA GLY A 35 -11.48 15.01 10.86
C GLY A 35 -10.50 16.16 10.64
N GLN A 36 -11.00 17.22 10.01
CA GLN A 36 -10.21 18.40 9.65
C GLN A 36 -9.54 19.06 10.86
N GLU A 37 -10.23 19.12 12.01
CA GLU A 37 -9.67 19.64 13.25
C GLU A 37 -8.45 18.83 13.72
N ASP A 38 -8.49 17.50 13.57
CA ASP A 38 -7.37 16.63 13.93
C ASP A 38 -6.18 16.88 12.99
N ALA A 39 -6.42 16.98 11.69
CA ALA A 39 -5.38 17.28 10.70
C ALA A 39 -4.70 18.63 10.98
N ALA A 40 -5.47 19.69 11.20
CA ALA A 40 -4.94 21.01 11.49
C ALA A 40 -4.07 21.02 12.77
N ALA A 41 -4.54 20.38 13.85
CA ALA A 41 -3.79 20.29 15.09
C ALA A 41 -2.48 19.49 14.94
N LEU A 42 -2.50 18.41 14.15
CA LEU A 42 -1.30 17.61 13.88
C LEU A 42 -0.32 18.33 12.96
N PHE A 43 -0.79 19.12 11.99
CA PHE A 43 0.06 19.94 11.13
C PHE A 43 0.78 21.04 11.92
N GLU A 44 0.08 21.71 12.85
CA GLU A 44 0.68 22.66 13.77
C GLU A 44 1.79 22.02 14.61
N LEU A 45 1.53 20.81 15.11
CA LEU A 45 2.53 20.06 15.87
C LEU A 45 3.76 19.70 15.01
N PHE A 46 3.54 19.23 13.78
CA PHE A 46 4.57 18.92 12.80
C PHE A 46 5.50 20.12 12.54
N CYS A 47 4.93 21.32 12.37
CA CYS A 47 5.69 22.53 12.06
C CYS A 47 6.70 22.93 13.16
N ASN A 48 6.60 22.39 14.37
CA ASN A 48 7.57 22.64 15.43
C ASN A 48 8.91 21.91 15.20
N GLN A 49 8.89 20.73 14.58
CA GLN A 49 10.07 19.87 14.36
C GLN A 49 9.98 19.10 13.03
N PRO A 50 9.96 19.80 11.88
CA PRO A 50 9.71 19.16 10.57
C PRO A 50 10.78 18.16 10.11
N GLU A 51 11.99 18.24 10.68
CA GLU A 51 13.12 17.33 10.39
C GLU A 51 13.12 16.05 11.22
N ASP A 52 12.33 16.00 12.31
CA ASP A 52 12.25 14.82 13.16
C ASP A 52 11.26 13.82 12.56
N TYR A 53 11.76 12.62 12.23
CA TYR A 53 10.96 11.56 11.60
C TYR A 53 9.65 11.26 12.35
N ARG A 54 9.60 11.42 13.68
CA ARG A 54 8.39 11.20 14.50
C ARG A 54 7.30 12.20 14.18
N TYR A 55 7.68 13.42 13.82
CA TYR A 55 6.77 14.48 13.41
C TYR A 55 6.39 14.32 11.93
N THR A 56 7.29 13.83 11.08
CA THR A 56 6.94 13.47 9.68
C THR A 56 5.84 12.42 9.61
N MET A 57 5.76 11.48 10.58
CA MET A 57 4.66 10.50 10.66
C MET A 57 3.27 11.14 10.77
N LEU A 58 3.18 12.38 11.29
CA LEU A 58 1.93 13.13 11.41
C LEU A 58 1.36 13.54 10.04
N LEU A 59 2.19 13.56 8.99
CA LEU A 59 1.74 13.90 7.65
C LEU A 59 0.74 12.87 7.09
N GLY A 60 0.76 11.62 7.56
CA GLY A 60 -0.20 10.58 7.17
C GLY A 60 -1.66 10.95 7.50
N PRO A 61 -2.02 11.18 8.77
CA PRO A 61 -3.35 11.67 9.13
C PRO A 61 -3.65 13.06 8.58
N VAL A 62 -2.67 13.98 8.52
CA VAL A 62 -2.85 15.30 7.89
C VAL A 62 -3.33 15.15 6.44
N MET A 63 -2.66 14.31 5.65
CA MET A 63 -3.00 14.02 4.26
C MET A 63 -4.43 13.52 4.09
N ARG A 64 -4.88 12.62 4.98
CA ARG A 64 -6.19 11.96 4.82
C ARG A 64 -7.36 12.77 5.34
N CYS A 65 -7.15 13.51 6.42
CA CYS A 65 -8.21 14.24 7.11
C CYS A 65 -8.24 15.74 6.76
N GLY A 66 -7.18 16.26 6.14
CA GLY A 66 -7.10 17.66 5.72
C GLY A 66 -7.86 17.96 4.43
N ASP A 67 -8.06 19.25 4.19
CA ASP A 67 -8.77 19.79 3.04
C ASP A 67 -7.96 20.86 2.32
N LEU A 68 -8.59 21.55 1.36
CA LEU A 68 -7.92 22.62 0.60
C LEU A 68 -7.53 23.82 1.48
N GLU A 69 -8.28 24.13 2.54
CA GLU A 69 -7.93 25.21 3.45
C GLU A 69 -6.65 24.87 4.22
N LEU A 70 -6.51 23.63 4.70
CA LEU A 70 -5.26 23.18 5.31
C LEU A 70 -4.12 23.16 4.29
N ALA A 71 -4.35 22.76 3.04
CA ALA A 71 -3.35 22.80 1.99
C ALA A 71 -2.82 24.23 1.72
N GLU A 72 -3.69 25.24 1.78
CA GLU A 72 -3.31 26.66 1.70
C GLU A 72 -2.45 27.07 2.90
N GLU A 73 -2.78 26.64 4.12
CA GLU A 73 -1.93 26.91 5.28
C GLU A 73 -0.56 26.22 5.16
N MET A 74 -0.54 24.97 4.68
CA MET A 74 0.70 24.24 4.39
C MET A 74 1.58 24.99 3.37
N ASP A 75 0.98 25.55 2.32
CA ASP A 75 1.67 26.41 1.35
C ASP A 75 2.40 27.58 2.04
N HIS A 76 1.70 28.34 2.88
CA HIS A 76 2.27 29.50 3.58
C HIS A 76 3.44 29.11 4.51
N ARG A 77 3.36 27.95 5.18
CA ARG A 77 4.36 27.53 6.17
C ARG A 77 5.52 26.75 5.57
N CYS A 78 5.30 25.96 4.54
CA CYS A 78 6.29 25.02 4.01
C CYS A 78 7.03 25.52 2.77
N PHE A 79 6.53 26.56 2.07
CA PHE A 79 7.11 27.01 0.81
C PHE A 79 7.66 28.44 0.87
N GLU A 80 8.72 28.68 0.10
CA GLU A 80 9.30 29.99 -0.13
C GLU A 80 9.71 30.09 -1.61
N GLN A 81 9.39 31.21 -2.27
CA GLN A 81 9.68 31.42 -3.70
C GLN A 81 9.18 30.28 -4.61
N ASN A 82 7.97 29.77 -4.32
CA ASN A 82 7.35 28.64 -5.01
C ASN A 82 8.14 27.32 -4.97
N LYS A 83 9.01 27.14 -3.98
CA LYS A 83 9.75 25.90 -3.72
C LYS A 83 9.60 25.49 -2.28
N LEU A 84 9.71 24.19 -2.02
CA LEU A 84 9.74 23.68 -0.66
C LEU A 84 10.92 24.31 0.09
N LYS A 85 10.69 24.82 1.30
CA LYS A 85 11.75 25.42 2.13
C LYS A 85 12.84 24.39 2.42
N PRO A 86 14.10 24.84 2.61
CA PRO A 86 15.14 23.96 3.15
C PRO A 86 14.65 23.30 4.45
N ASN A 87 14.98 22.02 4.63
CA ASN A 87 14.65 21.20 5.81
C ASN A 87 13.18 20.79 5.95
N MET A 88 12.31 21.14 4.99
CA MET A 88 10.97 20.56 4.94
C MET A 88 11.00 19.19 4.22
N PRO A 89 10.29 18.17 4.74
CA PRO A 89 10.23 16.85 4.14
C PRO A 89 9.50 16.87 2.78
N SER A 90 9.98 16.07 1.82
CA SER A 90 9.39 15.99 0.47
C SER A 90 7.97 15.44 0.46
N GLU A 91 7.59 14.67 1.50
CA GLU A 91 6.26 14.09 1.67
C GLU A 91 5.14 15.15 1.61
N ILE A 92 5.44 16.41 1.94
CA ILE A 92 4.51 17.54 1.77
C ILE A 92 3.99 17.64 0.33
N LEU A 93 4.81 17.31 -0.68
CA LEU A 93 4.37 17.31 -2.09
C LEU A 93 3.27 16.28 -2.34
N HIS A 94 3.43 15.08 -1.80
CA HIS A 94 2.40 14.04 -1.90
C HIS A 94 1.14 14.45 -1.14
N VAL A 95 1.28 15.01 0.07
CA VAL A 95 0.16 15.52 0.88
C VAL A 95 -0.67 16.55 0.10
N LEU A 96 -0.02 17.56 -0.48
CA LEU A 96 -0.68 18.60 -1.26
C LEU A 96 -1.37 18.03 -2.51
N GLY A 97 -0.71 17.10 -3.21
CA GLY A 97 -1.32 16.40 -4.34
C GLY A 97 -2.58 15.63 -3.93
N TYR A 98 -2.51 14.88 -2.83
CA TYR A 98 -3.63 14.11 -2.29
C TYR A 98 -4.84 14.99 -1.92
N MET A 99 -4.60 16.18 -1.36
CA MET A 99 -5.64 17.18 -1.07
C MET A 99 -6.16 17.89 -2.33
N GLY A 100 -5.51 17.72 -3.48
CA GLY A 100 -5.90 18.35 -4.75
C GLY A 100 -5.36 19.76 -4.94
N TYR A 101 -4.27 20.14 -4.26
CA TYR A 101 -3.72 21.48 -4.33
C TYR A 101 -2.75 21.66 -5.52
N GLU A 102 -3.25 22.25 -6.61
CA GLU A 102 -2.59 22.25 -7.92
C GLU A 102 -1.42 23.26 -8.07
N LYS A 103 -1.29 24.23 -7.15
CA LYS A 103 -0.33 25.36 -7.26
C LYS A 103 1.11 24.91 -7.55
N TYR A 104 1.50 23.75 -7.04
CA TYR A 104 2.87 23.22 -7.09
C TYR A 104 3.12 22.20 -8.19
N THR A 105 2.19 22.02 -9.14
CA THR A 105 2.34 21.06 -10.24
C THR A 105 3.63 21.27 -11.03
N ASP A 106 3.97 22.52 -11.39
CA ASP A 106 5.21 22.84 -12.13
C ASP A 106 6.47 22.48 -11.32
N TYR A 107 6.43 22.71 -10.01
CA TYR A 107 7.55 22.38 -9.13
C TYR A 107 7.71 20.86 -9.00
N MET A 108 6.62 20.13 -8.74
CA MET A 108 6.63 18.66 -8.72
C MET A 108 7.14 18.08 -10.04
N MET A 109 6.74 18.64 -11.18
CA MET A 109 7.25 18.25 -12.51
C MET A 109 8.77 18.40 -12.65
N ASN A 110 9.37 19.39 -11.99
CA ASN A 110 10.84 19.53 -11.95
C ASN A 110 11.49 18.54 -10.99
N CYS A 111 10.79 18.10 -9.95
CA CYS A 111 11.27 17.14 -8.97
C CYS A 111 11.34 15.70 -9.50
N VAL A 112 10.48 15.32 -10.45
CA VAL A 112 10.45 13.98 -11.08
C VAL A 112 11.80 13.56 -11.68
N GLU A 113 12.57 14.54 -12.18
CA GLU A 113 13.84 14.33 -12.88
C GLU A 113 15.06 14.47 -11.96
N THR A 114 14.86 14.68 -10.66
CA THR A 114 15.97 14.88 -9.72
C THR A 114 16.60 13.55 -9.30
N ASP A 115 17.90 13.60 -8.95
CA ASP A 115 18.62 12.45 -8.39
C ASP A 115 18.23 12.16 -6.92
N ASP A 116 17.41 13.01 -6.30
CA ASP A 116 16.88 12.78 -4.96
C ASP A 116 15.67 11.84 -5.05
N TRP A 117 15.89 10.59 -4.65
CA TRP A 117 14.87 9.55 -4.71
C TRP A 117 13.61 9.90 -3.91
N HIS A 118 13.74 10.48 -2.71
CA HIS A 118 12.60 10.82 -1.86
C HIS A 118 11.77 11.94 -2.51
N LEU A 119 12.46 12.98 -2.98
CA LEU A 119 11.82 14.11 -3.64
C LEU A 119 11.12 13.71 -4.94
N SER A 120 11.77 12.87 -5.76
CA SER A 120 11.18 12.34 -6.99
C SER A 120 9.95 11.47 -6.71
N LYS A 121 10.05 10.53 -5.76
CA LYS A 121 8.95 9.66 -5.34
C LYS A 121 7.73 10.48 -4.89
N ASP A 122 7.90 11.39 -3.94
CA ASP A 122 6.78 12.15 -3.39
C ASP A 122 6.15 13.11 -4.41
N ALA A 123 6.96 13.66 -5.33
CA ALA A 123 6.46 14.44 -6.46
C ALA A 123 5.62 13.59 -7.42
N CYS A 124 6.09 12.39 -7.79
CA CYS A 124 5.35 11.46 -8.63
C CYS A 124 4.02 11.06 -7.98
N LEU A 125 4.03 10.70 -6.70
CA LEU A 125 2.82 10.34 -5.96
C LEU A 125 1.83 11.52 -5.86
N GLY A 126 2.32 12.74 -5.63
CA GLY A 126 1.49 13.95 -5.68
C GLY A 126 0.85 14.17 -7.06
N LEU A 127 1.62 14.05 -8.13
CA LEU A 127 1.15 14.21 -9.51
C LEU A 127 0.15 13.13 -9.94
N MET A 128 0.18 11.93 -9.34
CA MET A 128 -0.86 10.91 -9.57
C MET A 128 -2.26 11.40 -9.17
N HIS A 129 -2.38 12.34 -8.22
CA HIS A 129 -3.67 12.89 -7.78
C HIS A 129 -4.17 14.07 -8.60
N LEU A 130 -3.25 14.78 -9.26
CA LEU A 130 -3.52 16.06 -9.90
C LEU A 130 -3.79 15.91 -11.39
N PRO A 131 -4.55 16.84 -12.00
CA PRO A 131 -4.58 16.99 -13.44
C PRO A 131 -3.22 17.48 -13.95
N ILE A 132 -2.82 17.04 -15.14
CA ILE A 132 -1.59 17.53 -15.77
C ILE A 132 -1.89 18.15 -17.14
N SER A 133 -1.21 19.26 -17.44
CA SER A 133 -1.35 19.98 -18.70
C SER A 133 -0.80 19.15 -19.88
N LYS A 134 -1.23 19.47 -21.11
CA LYS A 134 -0.68 18.82 -22.32
C LYS A 134 0.84 19.00 -22.46
N GLN A 135 1.37 20.14 -22.02
CA GLN A 135 2.81 20.39 -22.01
C GLN A 135 3.53 19.44 -21.06
N HIS A 136 2.99 19.20 -19.87
CA HIS A 136 3.56 18.25 -18.91
C HIS A 136 3.43 16.80 -19.38
N GLN A 137 2.32 16.44 -20.04
CA GLN A 137 2.17 15.13 -20.66
C GLN A 137 3.27 14.86 -21.70
N GLU A 138 3.58 15.84 -22.53
CA GLU A 138 4.65 15.72 -23.53
C GLU A 138 6.03 15.63 -22.87
N ARG A 139 6.28 16.41 -21.82
CA ARG A 139 7.53 16.30 -21.03
C ARG A 139 7.71 14.89 -20.45
N LEU A 140 6.70 14.37 -19.76
CA LEU A 140 6.73 13.03 -19.16
C LEU A 140 6.93 11.94 -20.21
N ARG A 141 6.30 12.06 -21.38
CA ARG A 141 6.52 11.14 -22.50
C ARG A 141 7.97 11.11 -22.93
N ASN A 142 8.59 12.28 -23.11
CA ASN A 142 9.99 12.37 -23.51
C ASN A 142 10.94 11.82 -22.43
N GLU A 143 10.66 12.06 -21.15
CA GLU A 143 11.47 11.48 -20.07
C GLU A 143 11.31 9.97 -19.97
N LEU A 144 10.10 9.45 -20.15
CA LEU A 144 9.86 8.00 -20.17
C LEU A 144 10.64 7.33 -21.30
N GLU A 145 10.63 7.90 -22.51
CA GLU A 145 11.37 7.34 -23.65
C GLU A 145 12.89 7.36 -23.45
N LYS A 146 13.43 8.34 -22.71
CA LYS A 146 14.86 8.35 -22.32
C LYS A 146 15.18 7.27 -21.29
N ALA A 147 14.29 7.08 -20.33
CA ALA A 147 14.48 6.15 -19.22
C ALA A 147 14.22 4.68 -19.61
N TYR A 148 13.36 4.44 -20.60
CA TYR A 148 12.93 3.10 -20.98
C TYR A 148 14.10 2.15 -21.26
N GLY A 149 14.06 0.96 -20.64
CA GLY A 149 15.08 -0.07 -20.78
C GLY A 149 16.39 0.23 -20.05
N GLN A 150 16.50 1.35 -19.33
CA GLN A 150 17.64 1.58 -18.45
C GLN A 150 17.45 0.77 -17.15
N PRO A 151 18.52 0.14 -16.63
CA PRO A 151 18.45 -0.60 -15.37
C PRO A 151 18.31 0.31 -14.15
N LEU A 152 18.76 1.58 -14.26
CA LEU A 152 18.62 2.62 -13.26
C LEU A 152 17.84 3.78 -13.89
N PHE A 153 16.72 4.13 -13.26
CA PHE A 153 15.83 5.20 -13.70
C PHE A 153 15.16 5.84 -12.48
N SER A 154 14.45 6.94 -12.71
CA SER A 154 13.61 7.56 -11.68
C SER A 154 12.44 6.61 -11.37
N GLU A 155 12.57 5.83 -10.30
CA GLU A 155 11.74 4.65 -10.01
C GLU A 155 10.24 4.90 -10.16
N PHE A 156 9.75 6.07 -9.73
CA PHE A 156 8.32 6.40 -9.73
C PHE A 156 7.83 7.10 -11.01
N LEU A 157 8.71 7.44 -11.94
CA LEU A 157 8.33 8.01 -13.25
C LEU A 157 7.29 7.14 -13.98
N PRO A 158 7.41 5.80 -14.05
CA PRO A 158 6.43 4.98 -14.75
C PRO A 158 5.01 5.03 -14.14
N ALA A 159 4.88 5.39 -12.86
CA ALA A 159 3.56 5.53 -12.21
C ALA A 159 2.71 6.64 -12.85
N LEU A 160 3.33 7.56 -13.59
CA LEU A 160 2.66 8.65 -14.29
C LEU A 160 2.21 8.30 -15.72
N CYS A 161 2.49 7.09 -16.23
CA CYS A 161 2.16 6.71 -17.62
C CYS A 161 0.67 6.89 -17.95
N CYS A 162 -0.22 6.57 -17.02
CA CYS A 162 -1.67 6.72 -17.20
C CYS A 162 -2.11 8.17 -17.44
N LYS A 163 -1.26 9.16 -17.13
CA LYS A 163 -1.54 10.58 -17.31
C LYS A 163 -1.29 11.07 -18.74
N PHE A 164 -0.55 10.32 -19.56
CA PHE A 164 -0.18 10.74 -20.92
C PHE A 164 -0.20 9.63 -21.98
N SER A 165 -0.43 8.38 -21.60
CA SER A 165 -0.46 7.23 -22.52
C SER A 165 -1.70 6.35 -22.30
N GLY A 166 -2.10 5.65 -23.36
CA GLY A 166 -3.11 4.59 -23.30
C GLY A 166 -2.54 3.28 -22.72
N PRO A 167 -3.41 2.26 -22.53
CA PRO A 167 -3.02 0.95 -21.98
C PRO A 167 -2.09 0.15 -22.89
N ASP A 168 -1.90 0.57 -24.14
CA ASP A 168 -0.96 0.00 -25.10
C ASP A 168 0.51 0.07 -24.63
N ILE A 169 0.81 0.88 -23.61
CA ILE A 169 2.14 0.95 -23.02
C ILE A 169 2.42 -0.18 -22.01
N VAL A 170 1.39 -0.88 -21.50
CA VAL A 170 1.57 -1.87 -20.43
C VAL A 170 2.56 -2.97 -20.81
N PRO A 171 2.50 -3.60 -22.00
CA PRO A 171 3.49 -4.62 -22.39
C PRO A 171 4.93 -4.11 -22.36
N ARG A 172 5.15 -2.82 -22.66
CA ARG A 172 6.48 -2.19 -22.56
C ARG A 172 6.91 -2.07 -21.10
N LEU A 173 6.01 -1.67 -20.19
CA LEU A 173 6.31 -1.55 -18.77
C LEU A 173 6.62 -2.92 -18.13
N VAL A 174 5.91 -3.97 -18.53
CA VAL A 174 6.19 -5.35 -18.08
C VAL A 174 7.59 -5.78 -18.53
N ALA A 175 7.88 -5.66 -19.83
CA ALA A 175 9.20 -6.01 -20.36
C ALA A 175 10.34 -5.20 -19.71
N TRP A 176 10.08 -3.95 -19.32
CA TRP A 176 11.05 -3.15 -18.58
C TRP A 176 11.28 -3.70 -17.17
N GLY A 177 10.22 -4.08 -16.44
CA GLY A 177 10.36 -4.67 -15.11
C GLY A 177 11.07 -6.02 -15.09
N ASP A 178 10.99 -6.79 -16.18
CA ASP A 178 11.73 -8.05 -16.34
C ASP A 178 13.27 -7.84 -16.47
N GLU A 179 13.71 -6.65 -16.88
CA GLU A 179 15.13 -6.30 -17.09
C GLU A 179 15.67 -5.28 -16.07
N ALA A 180 14.78 -4.59 -15.35
CA ALA A 180 15.11 -3.56 -14.39
C ALA A 180 15.72 -4.12 -13.10
N SER A 181 16.39 -3.24 -12.33
CA SER A 181 16.75 -3.55 -10.95
C SER A 181 15.48 -3.81 -10.13
N THR A 182 15.45 -4.90 -9.38
CA THR A 182 14.28 -5.30 -8.56
C THR A 182 13.93 -4.25 -7.49
N ASP A 183 14.93 -3.50 -7.04
CA ASP A 183 14.83 -2.32 -6.16
C ASP A 183 14.14 -1.09 -6.81
N CYS A 184 13.79 -1.13 -8.10
CA CYS A 184 13.22 -0.02 -8.85
C CYS A 184 11.83 -0.32 -9.46
N ASN A 185 11.18 -1.39 -9.03
CA ASN A 185 9.94 -1.86 -9.65
C ASN A 185 8.66 -1.21 -9.09
N ALA A 186 8.73 -0.38 -8.03
CA ALA A 186 7.53 0.20 -7.42
C ALA A 186 6.70 1.04 -8.40
N GLY A 187 7.34 1.96 -9.13
CA GLY A 187 6.63 2.81 -10.10
C GLY A 187 6.14 2.05 -11.31
N LEU A 188 6.81 0.94 -11.70
CA LEU A 188 6.33 0.06 -12.77
C LEU A 188 5.04 -0.66 -12.34
N LEU A 189 4.98 -1.22 -11.13
CA LEU A 189 3.77 -1.83 -10.57
C LEU A 189 2.60 -0.84 -10.55
N LEU A 190 2.84 0.36 -10.03
CA LEU A 190 1.82 1.42 -10.00
C LEU A 190 1.39 1.86 -11.40
N GLY A 191 2.34 2.03 -12.32
CA GLY A 191 2.09 2.46 -13.69
C GLY A 191 1.24 1.47 -14.47
N ILE A 192 1.48 0.17 -14.28
CA ILE A 192 0.67 -0.91 -14.85
C ILE A 192 -0.71 -0.93 -14.20
N ALA A 193 -0.77 -0.94 -12.87
CA ALA A 193 -2.02 -1.02 -12.13
C ALA A 193 -2.95 0.19 -12.32
N ALA A 194 -2.39 1.36 -12.66
CA ALA A 194 -3.16 2.59 -12.90
C ALA A 194 -4.10 2.51 -14.11
N TYR A 195 -3.95 1.51 -14.97
CA TYR A 195 -4.90 1.21 -16.06
C TYR A 195 -6.11 0.37 -15.60
N GLY A 196 -6.20 0.05 -14.31
CA GLY A 196 -7.39 -0.53 -13.68
C GLY A 196 -7.56 -2.03 -13.90
N GLU A 197 -8.80 -2.51 -13.77
CA GLU A 197 -9.15 -3.93 -13.75
C GLU A 197 -8.74 -4.70 -15.01
N ASP A 198 -8.62 -4.03 -16.16
CA ASP A 198 -8.16 -4.66 -17.40
C ASP A 198 -6.73 -5.22 -17.29
N GLN A 199 -5.96 -4.79 -16.28
CA GLN A 199 -4.61 -5.28 -16.01
C GLN A 199 -4.56 -6.36 -14.92
N ARG A 200 -5.70 -6.92 -14.50
CA ARG A 200 -5.76 -7.95 -13.45
C ARG A 200 -4.92 -9.18 -13.76
N ASP A 201 -5.08 -9.76 -14.94
CA ASP A 201 -4.32 -10.95 -15.36
C ASP A 201 -2.82 -10.66 -15.50
N CYS A 202 -2.48 -9.47 -16.00
CA CYS A 202 -1.11 -8.98 -16.09
C CYS A 202 -0.48 -8.86 -14.69
N MET A 203 -1.18 -8.22 -13.75
CA MET A 203 -0.71 -8.08 -12.37
C MET A 203 -0.52 -9.43 -11.69
N LYS A 204 -1.45 -10.37 -11.92
CA LYS A 204 -1.36 -11.74 -11.42
C LYS A 204 -0.12 -12.47 -11.95
N GLN A 205 0.19 -12.33 -13.24
CA GLN A 205 1.42 -12.87 -13.83
C GLN A 205 2.68 -12.27 -13.21
N ILE A 206 2.69 -10.96 -12.97
CA ILE A 206 3.80 -10.25 -12.31
C ILE A 206 4.01 -10.77 -10.89
N LEU A 207 2.93 -10.91 -10.09
CA LEU A 207 3.01 -11.46 -8.72
C LEU A 207 3.68 -12.84 -8.70
N TRP A 208 3.37 -13.69 -9.67
CA TRP A 208 3.89 -15.06 -9.76
C TRP A 208 5.22 -15.19 -10.49
N ASN A 209 5.79 -14.10 -11.01
CA ASN A 209 7.10 -14.10 -11.65
C ASN A 209 8.21 -13.89 -10.60
N PRO A 210 9.09 -14.89 -10.35
CA PRO A 210 10.18 -14.75 -9.40
C PRO A 210 11.16 -13.61 -9.74
N GLY A 211 11.30 -13.25 -11.02
CA GLY A 211 12.20 -12.19 -11.48
C GLY A 211 11.81 -10.80 -10.98
N TRP A 212 10.59 -10.60 -10.47
CA TRP A 212 10.14 -9.32 -9.91
C TRP A 212 10.41 -9.18 -8.40
N GLU A 213 10.83 -10.25 -7.71
CA GLU A 213 11.20 -10.26 -6.28
C GLU A 213 10.18 -9.61 -5.32
N LEU A 214 8.88 -9.83 -5.56
CA LEU A 214 7.80 -9.13 -4.86
C LEU A 214 7.53 -9.60 -3.42
N TYR A 215 8.35 -10.50 -2.88
CA TYR A 215 8.37 -10.91 -1.47
C TYR A 215 9.53 -10.26 -0.68
N SER A 216 10.33 -9.39 -1.30
CA SER A 216 11.41 -8.69 -0.61
C SER A 216 10.87 -7.54 0.25
N THR A 217 11.12 -7.62 1.55
CA THR A 217 10.76 -6.54 2.50
C THR A 217 11.75 -5.38 2.49
N GLY A 218 13.00 -5.63 2.07
CA GLY A 218 14.07 -4.61 2.05
C GLY A 218 13.87 -3.53 0.99
N THR A 219 13.17 -3.85 -0.09
CA THR A 219 12.94 -2.95 -1.24
C THR A 219 11.58 -2.26 -1.19
N GLY A 220 10.67 -2.72 -0.32
CA GLY A 220 9.29 -2.25 -0.26
C GLY A 220 8.41 -2.72 -1.43
N SER A 221 8.92 -3.56 -2.35
CA SER A 221 8.19 -4.02 -3.54
C SER A 221 6.90 -4.77 -3.20
N HIS A 222 6.91 -5.57 -2.11
CA HIS A 222 5.73 -6.25 -1.59
C HIS A 222 4.58 -5.28 -1.21
N TRP A 223 4.91 -4.11 -0.66
CA TRP A 223 3.92 -3.09 -0.30
C TRP A 223 3.26 -2.49 -1.54
N TRP A 224 4.06 -2.16 -2.56
CA TRP A 224 3.54 -1.66 -3.82
C TRP A 224 2.78 -2.71 -4.61
N ALA A 225 3.18 -3.99 -4.53
CA ALA A 225 2.43 -5.11 -5.07
C ALA A 225 1.04 -5.22 -4.41
N TYR A 226 0.95 -5.06 -3.08
CA TYR A 226 -0.33 -5.00 -2.39
C TYR A 226 -1.21 -3.84 -2.87
N ILE A 227 -0.66 -2.63 -3.00
CA ILE A 227 -1.41 -1.48 -3.53
C ILE A 227 -1.88 -1.73 -4.98
N ALA A 228 -1.00 -2.25 -5.83
CA ALA A 228 -1.28 -2.58 -7.22
C ALA A 228 -2.39 -3.64 -7.35
N MET A 229 -2.37 -4.66 -6.48
CA MET A 229 -3.41 -5.68 -6.38
C MET A 229 -4.80 -5.05 -6.12
N GLN A 230 -4.88 -4.08 -5.19
CA GLN A 230 -6.12 -3.36 -4.89
C GLN A 230 -6.60 -2.53 -6.09
N MET A 231 -5.69 -1.85 -6.78
CA MET A 231 -5.99 -1.02 -7.96
C MET A 231 -6.64 -1.80 -9.10
N VAL A 232 -6.23 -3.06 -9.32
CA VAL A 232 -6.77 -3.94 -10.36
C VAL A 232 -7.90 -4.84 -9.86
N LYS A 233 -8.30 -4.70 -8.60
CA LYS A 233 -9.30 -5.53 -7.89
C LYS A 233 -9.00 -7.03 -7.94
N LEU A 234 -7.73 -7.39 -7.82
CA LEU A 234 -7.30 -8.78 -7.63
C LEU A 234 -7.51 -9.16 -6.16
N THR A 235 -8.12 -10.33 -5.92
CA THR A 235 -8.55 -10.75 -4.58
C THR A 235 -7.62 -11.79 -3.97
N PHE A 236 -7.57 -11.86 -2.63
CA PHE A 236 -6.86 -12.94 -1.95
C PHE A 236 -7.48 -14.30 -2.24
N HIS A 237 -8.80 -14.38 -2.42
CA HIS A 237 -9.47 -15.61 -2.86
C HIS A 237 -8.86 -16.17 -4.14
N GLU A 238 -8.66 -15.32 -5.16
CA GLU A 238 -8.02 -15.73 -6.42
C GLU A 238 -6.58 -16.22 -6.20
N LEU A 239 -5.79 -15.50 -5.41
CA LEU A 239 -4.39 -15.88 -5.13
C LEU A 239 -4.28 -17.19 -4.34
N ILE A 240 -5.18 -17.42 -3.37
CA ILE A 240 -5.23 -18.66 -2.59
C ILE A 240 -5.62 -19.84 -3.49
N SER A 241 -6.58 -19.64 -4.42
CA SER A 241 -6.97 -20.67 -5.39
C SER A 241 -5.78 -21.08 -6.25
N ASP A 242 -5.04 -20.11 -6.80
CA ASP A 242 -3.87 -20.39 -7.63
C ASP A 242 -2.84 -21.24 -6.90
N VAL A 243 -2.50 -20.87 -5.66
CA VAL A 243 -1.50 -21.59 -4.87
C VAL A 243 -1.97 -23.02 -4.59
N LYS A 244 -3.25 -23.23 -4.32
CA LYS A 244 -3.82 -24.57 -4.12
C LYS A 244 -3.86 -25.39 -5.41
N GLU A 245 -4.15 -24.77 -6.54
CA GLU A 245 -4.09 -25.39 -7.87
C GLU A 245 -2.66 -25.74 -8.28
N ALA A 246 -1.69 -24.91 -7.86
CA ALA A 246 -0.26 -25.14 -8.09
C ALA A 246 0.32 -26.25 -7.20
N THR A 247 -0.36 -26.61 -6.09
CA THR A 247 0.08 -27.60 -5.11
C THR A 247 -0.85 -28.83 -4.94
N PRO A 248 -1.27 -29.56 -5.99
CA PRO A 248 -2.12 -30.75 -5.85
C PRO A 248 -1.51 -31.79 -4.91
N LEU A 249 -2.34 -32.49 -4.13
CA LEU A 249 -1.86 -33.51 -3.18
C LEU A 249 -1.59 -34.87 -3.84
N GLU A 250 -2.00 -35.03 -5.11
CA GLU A 250 -1.94 -36.28 -5.86
C GLU A 250 -0.68 -36.42 -6.75
N LEU A 251 0.21 -35.43 -6.79
CA LEU A 251 1.39 -35.41 -7.67
C LEU A 251 2.50 -36.38 -7.22
N GLU A 252 3.15 -37.04 -8.17
CA GLU A 252 4.31 -37.91 -7.91
C GLU A 252 5.60 -37.09 -7.70
N ASN A 253 6.50 -37.61 -6.86
CA ASN A 253 7.69 -36.89 -6.37
C ASN A 253 8.64 -36.27 -7.43
N ARG A 254 8.62 -36.71 -8.69
CA ARG A 254 9.52 -36.17 -9.74
C ARG A 254 9.04 -34.84 -10.31
N ASP A 255 7.73 -34.60 -10.33
CA ASP A 255 7.16 -33.35 -10.83
C ASP A 255 7.27 -32.22 -9.78
N LEU A 256 7.63 -32.56 -8.54
CA LEU A 256 7.76 -31.64 -7.41
C LEU A 256 9.06 -30.83 -7.47
N GLU A 257 10.19 -31.46 -7.83
CA GLU A 257 11.51 -30.78 -7.84
C GLU A 257 11.57 -29.63 -8.86
N GLU A 258 10.99 -29.80 -10.06
CA GLU A 258 11.00 -28.77 -11.11
C GLU A 258 10.09 -27.58 -10.80
N ARG A 259 9.10 -27.75 -9.91
CA ARG A 259 8.10 -26.73 -9.58
C ARG A 259 8.29 -26.11 -8.19
N ALA A 260 9.18 -26.68 -7.38
CA ALA A 260 9.39 -26.29 -5.98
C ALA A 260 9.71 -24.81 -5.83
N GLU A 261 10.65 -24.27 -6.61
CA GLU A 261 11.06 -22.86 -6.53
C GLU A 261 9.91 -21.89 -6.85
N LEU A 262 9.10 -22.20 -7.87
CA LEU A 262 7.95 -21.37 -8.24
C LEU A 262 6.86 -21.41 -7.16
N ILE A 263 6.55 -22.61 -6.64
CA ILE A 263 5.56 -22.77 -5.57
C ILE A 263 6.04 -22.05 -4.30
N GLU A 264 7.32 -22.15 -3.98
CA GLU A 264 7.92 -21.47 -2.83
C GLU A 264 7.77 -19.96 -2.97
N HIS A 265 8.13 -19.39 -4.12
CA HIS A 265 7.94 -17.96 -4.44
C HIS A 265 6.47 -17.53 -4.25
N GLN A 266 5.52 -18.28 -4.81
CA GLN A 266 4.09 -17.95 -4.71
C GLN A 266 3.59 -17.93 -3.25
N LEU A 267 4.06 -18.87 -2.43
CA LEU A 267 3.76 -18.93 -0.99
C LEU A 267 4.36 -17.75 -0.24
N TRP A 268 5.60 -17.36 -0.56
CA TRP A 268 6.24 -16.17 0.03
C TRP A 268 5.47 -14.89 -0.30
N VAL A 269 5.13 -14.68 -1.57
CA VAL A 269 4.35 -13.52 -2.01
C VAL A 269 2.97 -13.50 -1.35
N LEU A 270 2.23 -14.62 -1.38
CA LEU A 270 0.91 -14.70 -0.74
C LEU A 270 0.97 -14.40 0.76
N HIS A 271 1.95 -14.97 1.47
CA HIS A 271 2.17 -14.71 2.88
C HIS A 271 2.37 -13.22 3.15
N ASP A 272 3.29 -12.57 2.44
CA ASP A 272 3.65 -11.17 2.69
C ASP A 272 2.51 -10.20 2.32
N LEU A 273 1.72 -10.51 1.29
CA LEU A 273 0.50 -9.76 0.97
C LEU A 273 -0.58 -9.91 2.06
N LEU A 274 -0.79 -11.12 2.60
CA LEU A 274 -1.74 -11.35 3.69
C LEU A 274 -1.28 -10.66 4.99
N GLU A 275 0.01 -10.65 5.25
CA GLU A 275 0.63 -9.89 6.33
C GLU A 275 0.32 -8.40 6.23
N LEU A 276 0.45 -7.81 5.04
CA LEU A 276 0.04 -6.44 4.76
C LEU A 276 -1.46 -6.24 4.96
N ARG A 277 -2.31 -7.17 4.50
CA ARG A 277 -3.76 -7.08 4.71
C ARG A 277 -4.11 -7.02 6.20
N LEU A 278 -3.46 -7.84 7.03
CA LEU A 278 -3.64 -7.85 8.48
C LEU A 278 -3.05 -6.61 9.15
N SER A 279 -1.94 -6.11 8.62
CA SER A 279 -1.34 -4.85 9.05
C SER A 279 -2.05 -3.64 8.48
N GLN A 280 -3.20 -3.75 7.79
CA GLN A 280 -4.09 -2.69 7.31
C GLN A 280 -3.38 -1.35 6.97
N PRO A 281 -2.36 -1.34 6.08
CA PRO A 281 -1.63 -0.13 5.76
C PRO A 281 -2.57 0.87 5.10
N LEU A 282 -2.33 2.16 5.38
CA LEU A 282 -3.03 3.23 4.71
C LEU A 282 -2.57 3.30 3.25
N CYS A 283 -3.49 3.16 2.31
CA CYS A 283 -3.20 3.35 0.88
C CYS A 283 -2.70 4.79 0.62
N PRO A 284 -1.58 4.98 -0.11
CA PRO A 284 -1.08 6.32 -0.44
C PRO A 284 -1.92 7.04 -1.51
N LEU A 285 -2.88 6.34 -2.12
CA LEU A 285 -3.65 6.83 -3.26
C LEU A 285 -5.16 6.85 -2.96
N ARG A 286 -5.80 8.04 -2.99
CA ARG A 286 -7.22 8.24 -2.63
C ARG A 286 -8.24 7.55 -3.54
N PHE A 287 -7.85 7.21 -4.76
CA PHE A 287 -8.73 6.63 -5.79
C PHE A 287 -8.66 5.10 -5.85
N VAL A 288 -7.83 4.47 -5.01
CA VAL A 288 -7.72 3.02 -4.95
C VAL A 288 -8.87 2.48 -4.10
N PRO A 289 -9.65 1.52 -4.61
CA PRO A 289 -10.76 0.95 -3.86
C PRO A 289 -10.25 0.14 -2.68
N GLU A 290 -11.04 0.11 -1.60
CA GLU A 290 -10.84 -0.87 -0.54
C GLU A 290 -11.42 -2.22 -0.99
N THR A 291 -10.61 -3.27 -0.99
CA THR A 291 -11.10 -4.63 -1.23
C THR A 291 -11.65 -5.21 0.07
N HIS A 292 -12.93 -5.57 0.06
CA HIS A 292 -13.63 -6.12 1.21
C HIS A 292 -13.74 -7.65 1.10
N GLU A 293 -12.70 -8.34 1.56
CA GLU A 293 -12.74 -9.78 1.83
C GLU A 293 -12.75 -10.00 3.34
N LYS A 294 -13.68 -10.86 3.81
CA LYS A 294 -13.80 -11.24 5.21
C LYS A 294 -12.62 -12.09 5.64
N LEU A 295 -11.99 -11.75 6.75
CA LEU A 295 -10.86 -12.53 7.25
C LEU A 295 -11.26 -13.97 7.61
N SER A 296 -12.50 -14.20 8.03
CA SER A 296 -13.02 -15.55 8.34
C SER A 296 -13.05 -16.47 7.12
N ASP A 297 -13.40 -15.91 5.97
CA ASP A 297 -13.55 -16.67 4.73
C ASP A 297 -12.16 -17.01 4.19
N LEU A 298 -11.23 -16.05 4.23
CA LEU A 298 -9.83 -16.27 3.87
C LEU A 298 -9.16 -17.29 4.80
N TYR A 299 -9.39 -17.19 6.11
CA TYR A 299 -8.86 -18.14 7.10
C TYR A 299 -9.34 -19.56 6.82
N THR A 300 -10.64 -19.72 6.56
CA THR A 300 -11.22 -21.03 6.22
C THR A 300 -10.59 -21.57 4.94
N GLN A 301 -10.43 -20.73 3.91
CA GLN A 301 -9.79 -21.16 2.67
C GLN A 301 -8.33 -21.57 2.86
N LEU A 302 -7.58 -20.92 3.74
CA LEU A 302 -6.16 -21.23 3.97
C LEU A 302 -5.96 -22.46 4.87
N PHE A 303 -6.72 -22.56 5.96
CA PHE A 303 -6.37 -23.43 7.08
C PHE A 303 -7.38 -24.53 7.38
N ALA A 304 -8.61 -24.46 6.86
CA ALA A 304 -9.57 -25.53 7.06
C ALA A 304 -9.24 -26.75 6.17
N TRP A 305 -9.57 -27.93 6.69
CA TRP A 305 -9.47 -29.18 5.95
C TRP A 305 -10.76 -29.46 5.19
N SER A 306 -10.66 -29.97 3.97
CA SER A 306 -11.83 -30.41 3.20
C SER A 306 -12.48 -31.66 3.78
N THR A 307 -11.72 -32.51 4.48
CA THR A 307 -12.22 -33.70 5.19
C THR A 307 -11.49 -33.93 6.50
N GLU A 308 -12.06 -34.73 7.41
CA GLU A 308 -11.42 -35.12 8.67
C GLU A 308 -10.14 -35.97 8.50
N HIS A 309 -9.81 -36.38 7.27
CA HIS A 309 -8.75 -37.36 6.99
C HIS A 309 -7.68 -36.85 6.03
N GLN A 310 -7.82 -35.63 5.51
CA GLN A 310 -6.87 -35.05 4.56
C GLN A 310 -6.59 -33.60 4.94
N ASP A 311 -5.34 -33.34 5.34
CA ASP A 311 -4.86 -31.98 5.57
C ASP A 311 -4.50 -31.33 4.23
N ASP A 312 -5.49 -30.69 3.61
CA ASP A 312 -5.33 -29.89 2.39
C ASP A 312 -5.27 -28.38 2.65
N SER A 313 -5.00 -28.00 3.91
CA SER A 313 -4.62 -26.65 4.27
C SER A 313 -3.32 -26.23 3.58
N ILE A 314 -3.04 -24.93 3.54
CA ILE A 314 -1.75 -24.44 3.04
C ILE A 314 -0.58 -24.97 3.87
N THR A 315 -0.73 -25.08 5.20
CA THR A 315 0.31 -25.68 6.06
C THR A 315 0.55 -27.15 5.76
N GLY A 316 -0.51 -27.93 5.50
CA GLY A 316 -0.41 -29.33 5.09
C GLY A 316 0.27 -29.49 3.73
N ARG A 317 -0.09 -28.63 2.77
CA ARG A 317 0.55 -28.56 1.44
C ARG A 317 2.02 -28.17 1.53
N ILE A 318 2.39 -27.18 2.34
CA ILE A 318 3.79 -26.83 2.59
C ILE A 318 4.55 -28.04 3.15
N GLY A 319 3.99 -28.71 4.16
CA GLY A 319 4.59 -29.90 4.76
C GLY A 319 4.78 -31.05 3.76
N HIS A 320 3.84 -31.22 2.82
CA HIS A 320 3.93 -32.21 1.75
C HIS A 320 5.00 -31.88 0.71
N TYR A 321 5.07 -30.62 0.26
CA TYR A 321 5.96 -30.18 -0.83
C TYR A 321 7.39 -29.89 -0.36
N PHE A 322 7.58 -29.33 0.83
CA PHE A 322 8.87 -28.84 1.32
C PHE A 322 9.33 -29.50 2.63
N GLY A 323 8.48 -30.30 3.26
CA GLY A 323 8.71 -30.85 4.59
C GLY A 323 8.27 -29.92 5.71
N VAL A 324 7.98 -30.52 6.88
CA VAL A 324 7.44 -29.81 8.05
C VAL A 324 8.41 -28.81 8.68
N ASP A 325 9.71 -28.98 8.45
CA ASP A 325 10.77 -28.12 8.98
C ASP A 325 11.05 -26.89 8.08
N HIS A 326 10.33 -26.74 6.97
CA HIS A 326 10.51 -25.61 6.06
C HIS A 326 10.10 -24.28 6.71
N PRO A 327 10.87 -23.17 6.53
CA PRO A 327 10.55 -21.88 7.15
C PRO A 327 9.14 -21.34 6.85
N LEU A 328 8.58 -21.68 5.69
CA LEU A 328 7.21 -21.31 5.33
C LEU A 328 6.16 -21.94 6.25
N ALA A 329 6.38 -23.14 6.78
CA ALA A 329 5.40 -23.79 7.66
C ALA A 329 5.18 -22.98 8.95
N ASP A 330 6.29 -22.56 9.57
CA ASP A 330 6.29 -21.71 10.76
C ASP A 330 5.74 -20.30 10.49
N LYS A 331 6.01 -19.74 9.31
CA LYS A 331 5.42 -18.47 8.87
C LYS A 331 3.90 -18.55 8.74
N TYR A 332 3.38 -19.55 8.04
CA TYR A 332 1.94 -19.73 7.88
C TYR A 332 1.23 -20.08 9.19
N LEU A 333 1.92 -20.77 10.12
CA LEU A 333 1.39 -20.98 11.47
C LEU A 333 1.23 -19.66 12.24
N ARG A 334 2.24 -18.77 12.19
CA ARG A 334 2.11 -17.42 12.77
C ARG A 334 1.04 -16.59 12.09
N LEU A 335 0.93 -16.69 10.77
CA LEU A 335 -0.10 -16.02 10.00
C LEU A 335 -1.50 -16.46 10.45
N ALA A 336 -1.70 -17.77 10.67
CA ALA A 336 -2.96 -18.30 11.19
C ALA A 336 -3.34 -17.64 12.53
N THR A 337 -2.42 -17.60 13.50
CA THR A 337 -2.66 -16.92 14.79
C THR A 337 -3.01 -15.44 14.62
N ARG A 338 -2.32 -14.73 13.72
CA ARG A 338 -2.63 -13.32 13.45
C ARG A 338 -3.96 -13.11 12.74
N MET A 339 -4.36 -14.02 11.86
CA MET A 339 -5.67 -14.00 11.23
C MET A 339 -6.77 -14.25 12.26
N GLU A 340 -6.59 -15.14 13.23
CA GLU A 340 -7.54 -15.34 14.34
C GLU A 340 -7.76 -14.04 15.13
N GLU A 341 -6.68 -13.34 15.50
CA GLU A 341 -6.77 -12.02 16.13
C GLU A 341 -7.48 -10.99 15.24
N GLY A 342 -7.18 -10.99 13.94
CA GLY A 342 -7.82 -10.12 12.96
C GLY A 342 -9.32 -10.37 12.84
N ILE A 343 -9.74 -11.64 12.79
CA ILE A 343 -11.15 -12.05 12.78
C ILE A 343 -11.86 -11.57 14.03
N PHE A 344 -11.25 -11.74 15.21
CA PHE A 344 -11.82 -11.25 16.45
C PHE A 344 -12.08 -9.73 16.40
N ARG A 345 -11.12 -8.95 15.91
CA ARG A 345 -11.26 -7.49 15.75
C ARG A 345 -12.35 -7.12 14.73
N GLU A 346 -12.44 -7.83 13.61
CA GLU A 346 -13.47 -7.60 12.59
C GLU A 346 -14.88 -7.82 13.18
N LEU A 347 -15.07 -8.91 13.93
CA LEU A 347 -16.33 -9.23 14.61
C LEU A 347 -16.67 -8.23 15.72
N GLU A 348 -15.69 -7.83 16.53
CA GLU A 348 -15.87 -6.82 17.57
C GLU A 348 -16.29 -5.48 16.95
N HIS A 349 -15.63 -5.05 15.87
CA HIS A 349 -15.97 -3.81 15.18
C HIS A 349 -17.41 -3.85 14.64
N GLY A 350 -17.81 -4.94 13.98
CA GLY A 350 -19.17 -5.11 13.48
C GLY A 350 -20.24 -5.08 14.58
N ALA A 351 -19.96 -5.71 15.73
CA ALA A 351 -20.88 -5.66 16.88
C ALA A 351 -21.02 -4.23 17.44
N TRP A 352 -19.92 -3.47 17.50
CA TRP A 352 -19.94 -2.08 17.96
C TRP A 352 -20.71 -1.15 17.03
N THR A 353 -20.54 -1.28 15.71
CA THR A 353 -21.30 -0.48 14.72
C THR A 353 -22.79 -0.76 14.81
N ASP A 354 -23.18 -2.04 14.85
CA ASP A 354 -24.58 -2.46 14.97
C ASP A 354 -25.25 -1.94 16.25
N CYS A 355 -24.51 -1.89 17.37
CA CYS A 355 -25.00 -1.32 18.62
C CYS A 355 -25.20 0.20 18.54
N LYS A 356 -24.29 0.93 17.88
CA LYS A 356 -24.42 2.39 17.69
C LYS A 356 -25.63 2.75 16.84
N ASP A 357 -25.88 2.01 15.76
CA ASP A 357 -27.01 2.27 14.86
C ASP A 357 -28.36 2.01 15.54
N LYS A 358 -28.42 0.97 16.39
CA LYS A 358 -29.60 0.69 17.22
C LYS A 358 -29.86 1.74 18.30
N LEU A 359 -28.81 2.36 18.84
CA LEU A 359 -28.92 3.44 19.84
C LEU A 359 -29.22 4.82 19.21
N SER A 360 -28.92 4.98 17.92
CA SER A 360 -29.14 6.23 17.16
C SER A 360 -30.50 6.26 16.44
N SER A 361 -31.20 5.12 16.39
CA SER A 361 -32.58 5.05 15.92
C SER A 361 -33.52 5.50 17.05
N PRO A 362 -34.27 6.61 16.90
CA PRO A 362 -35.22 7.02 17.93
C PRO A 362 -36.26 5.92 18.09
N ASN A 363 -36.40 5.38 19.31
CA ASN A 363 -37.52 4.54 19.67
C ASN A 363 -38.83 5.22 19.21
N GLU A 364 -39.50 4.64 18.23
CA GLU A 364 -40.95 4.75 18.08
C GLU A 364 -41.59 4.09 19.31
N LEU A 365 -41.60 4.80 20.42
CA LEU A 365 -42.53 4.56 21.51
C LEU A 365 -43.89 5.10 21.05
N GLN A 366 -44.65 4.26 20.34
CA GLN A 366 -46.11 4.41 20.29
C GLN A 366 -46.68 3.87 21.60
N ILE A 367 -47.22 4.79 22.40
CA ILE A 367 -48.13 4.55 23.52
C ILE A 367 -49.47 4.06 22.99
#